data_AF-A0A3A0C5G3-F1
#
_entry.id   AF-A0A3A0C5G3-F1
#
_cell.length_a   1.000
_cell.length_b   1.000
_cell.length_c   1.000
_cell.angle_alpha   90.00
_cell.angle_beta   90.00
_cell.angle_gamma   90.00
#
_symmetry.space_group_name_H-M   'P 1'
#
loop_
_entity.id
_entity.type
_entity.pdbx_description
1 polymer ?
#
loop_
_entity_poly.entity_id
_entity_poly.type
_entity_poly.pdbx_seq_one_letter_code
_entity_poly.pdbx_strand_id
1 'polypeptide(L)'
;MDVALVVLMVLVAAAITFSPLLRRRRVWFVGDFESDFTLVVRQREEALRALKDLEEDLHARKLTQADYDRLRPMHLDRAKELTLKLDAINAKMEEARRRVEQQLAASRKQG
;
A
#
# COMPACT_ATOMS: atom_id res chain seq x y z
N MET A 1 32.64 -48.64 18.47
CA MET A 1 32.26 -47.40 17.76
C MET A 1 32.38 -46.26 18.73
N ASP A 2 33.23 -45.28 18.45
CA ASP A 2 33.49 -44.17 19.36
C ASP A 2 32.23 -43.35 19.62
N VAL A 3 31.96 -43.11 20.90
CA VAL A 3 30.80 -42.33 21.37
C VAL A 3 30.77 -40.95 20.72
N ALA A 4 31.94 -40.36 20.48
CA ALA A 4 32.09 -39.08 19.77
C ALA A 4 31.52 -39.13 18.34
N LEU A 5 31.68 -40.26 17.64
CA LEU A 5 31.23 -40.42 16.26
C LEU A 5 29.71 -40.61 16.19
N VAL A 6 29.13 -41.27 17.20
CA VAL A 6 27.67 -41.43 17.36
C VAL A 6 27.03 -40.08 17.67
N VAL A 7 27.59 -39.29 18.60
CA VAL A 7 27.09 -37.96 18.95
C VAL A 7 27.14 -37.01 17.74
N LEU A 8 28.24 -37.05 16.97
CA LEU A 8 28.36 -36.24 15.76
C LEU A 8 27.30 -36.60 14.72
N MET A 9 27.04 -37.89 14.50
CA MET A 9 25.99 -38.32 13.56
C MET A 9 24.59 -37.91 13.99
N VAL A 10 24.29 -37.97 15.29
CA VAL A 10 22.98 -37.52 15.82
C VAL A 10 22.80 -36.02 15.63
N LEU A 11 23.84 -35.22 15.86
CA LEU A 11 23.78 -33.77 15.64
C LEU A 11 23.58 -33.41 14.16
N VAL A 12 24.27 -34.11 13.26
CA VAL A 12 24.12 -33.90 11.81
C VAL A 12 22.71 -34.31 11.34
N ALA A 13 22.18 -35.44 11.81
CA ALA A 13 20.83 -35.89 11.48
C ALA A 13 19.76 -34.90 12.00
N ALA A 14 19.93 -34.37 13.21
CA ALA A 14 19.05 -33.35 13.78
C ALA A 14 19.11 -32.03 12.99
N ALA A 15 20.31 -31.60 12.57
CA ALA A 15 20.48 -30.38 11.76
C ALA A 15 19.79 -30.51 10.39
N ILE A 16 19.90 -31.66 9.72
CA ILE A 16 19.27 -31.90 8.41
C ILE A 16 17.74 -31.94 8.52
N THR A 17 17.21 -32.56 9.57
CA THR A 17 15.75 -32.68 9.79
C THR A 17 15.10 -31.38 10.28
N PHE A 18 15.78 -30.57 11.09
CA PHE A 18 15.28 -29.25 11.53
C PHE A 18 15.50 -28.12 10.52
N SER A 19 16.48 -28.23 9.61
CA SER A 19 16.75 -27.24 8.55
C SER A 19 15.53 -26.89 7.67
N PRO A 20 14.73 -27.85 7.14
CA PRO A 20 13.56 -27.52 6.33
C PRO A 20 12.41 -26.88 7.15
N LEU A 21 12.30 -27.21 8.44
CA LEU A 21 11.31 -26.61 9.36
C LEU A 21 11.65 -25.14 9.66
N LEU A 22 12.94 -24.81 9.81
CA LEU A 22 13.42 -23.44 9.97
C LEU A 22 13.34 -22.61 8.67
N ARG A 23 13.54 -23.23 7.50
CA ARG A 23 13.44 -22.54 6.19
C ARG A 23 12.00 -22.19 5.78
N ARG A 24 10.99 -22.91 6.26
CA ARG A 24 9.57 -22.66 5.92
C ARG A 24 8.95 -21.45 6.61
N ARG A 25 9.65 -20.84 7.56
CA ARG A 25 9.17 -19.63 8.27
C ARG A 25 9.54 -18.33 7.55
N ARG A 26 9.78 -18.37 6.24
CA ARG A 26 9.70 -17.19 5.39
C ARG A 26 8.21 -16.93 5.14
N VAL A 27 7.54 -16.45 6.19
CA VAL A 27 6.13 -16.08 6.11
C VAL A 27 6.04 -15.00 5.06
N TRP A 28 5.43 -15.33 3.93
CA TRP A 28 5.07 -14.38 2.88
C TRP A 28 3.89 -13.57 3.41
N PHE A 29 4.12 -12.81 4.48
CA PHE A 29 3.23 -11.73 4.89
C PHE A 29 3.40 -10.64 3.84
N VAL A 30 2.71 -10.80 2.72
CA VAL A 30 2.13 -9.66 2.02
C VAL A 30 0.96 -9.23 2.91
N GLY A 31 1.27 -8.73 4.11
CA GLY A 31 0.28 -8.06 4.94
C GLY A 31 -0.31 -6.94 4.10
N ASP A 32 -1.60 -6.65 4.31
CA ASP A 32 -2.35 -5.56 3.69
C ASP A 32 -1.60 -4.22 3.75
N PHE A 33 -0.59 -4.07 2.91
CA PHE A 33 -0.07 -2.78 2.50
C PHE A 33 -1.11 -2.27 1.54
N GLU A 34 -2.21 -1.76 2.12
CA GLU A 34 -3.09 -0.85 1.42
C GLU A 34 -2.17 0.23 0.88
N SER A 35 -1.92 0.18 -0.43
CA SER A 35 -0.92 1.06 -1.03
C SER A 35 -1.30 2.50 -0.72
N ASP A 36 -0.32 3.38 -0.48
CA ASP A 36 -0.59 4.80 -0.24
C ASP A 36 -1.54 5.38 -1.30
N PHE A 37 -1.48 4.87 -2.53
CA PHE A 37 -2.44 5.14 -3.59
C PHE A 37 -3.88 4.79 -3.20
N THR A 38 -4.14 3.52 -2.82
CA THR A 38 -5.47 3.03 -2.41
C THR A 38 -6.05 3.85 -1.25
N LEU A 39 -5.21 4.14 -0.24
CA LEU A 39 -5.62 4.93 0.92
C LEU A 39 -6.04 6.35 0.51
N VAL A 40 -5.24 7.02 -0.32
CA VAL A 40 -5.53 8.40 -0.75
C VAL A 40 -6.74 8.43 -1.69
N VAL A 41 -6.94 7.42 -2.54
CA VAL A 41 -8.15 7.29 -3.38
C VAL A 41 -9.39 7.21 -2.50
N ARG A 42 -9.37 6.32 -1.50
CA ARG A 42 -10.50 6.16 -0.58
C ARG A 42 -10.80 7.45 0.19
N GLN A 43 -9.77 8.12 0.71
CA GLN A 43 -9.95 9.41 1.39
C GLN A 43 -10.55 10.48 0.45
N ARG A 44 -10.16 10.48 -0.83
CA ARG A 44 -10.72 11.41 -1.82
C ARG A 44 -12.20 11.13 -2.05
N GLU A 45 -12.58 9.86 -2.19
CA GLU A 45 -13.97 9.46 -2.33
C GLU A 45 -14.81 9.83 -1.11
N GLU A 46 -14.27 9.63 0.10
CA GLU A 46 -14.91 10.06 1.35
C GLU A 46 -15.11 11.58 1.41
N ALA A 47 -14.13 12.37 0.99
CA ALA A 47 -14.25 13.82 0.92
C ALA A 47 -15.30 14.29 -0.10
N LEU A 48 -15.38 13.64 -1.27
CA LEU A 48 -16.40 13.91 -2.28
C LEU A 48 -17.80 13.49 -1.82
N ARG A 49 -17.90 12.36 -1.11
CA ARG A 49 -19.15 11.91 -0.50
C ARG A 49 -19.63 12.91 0.54
N ALA A 50 -18.75 13.39 1.41
CA ALA A 50 -19.08 14.42 2.39
C ALA A 50 -19.62 15.71 1.75
N LEU A 51 -19.09 16.13 0.58
CA LEU A 51 -19.64 17.26 -0.17
C LEU A 51 -21.07 17.01 -0.66
N LYS A 52 -21.32 15.80 -1.19
CA LYS A 52 -22.66 15.39 -1.64
C LYS A 52 -23.64 15.33 -0.48
N ASP A 53 -23.22 14.76 0.65
CA ASP A 53 -24.04 14.67 1.85
C ASP A 53 -24.36 16.07 2.39
N LEU A 54 -23.42 17.02 2.32
CA LEU A 54 -23.62 18.42 2.70
C LEU A 54 -24.68 19.12 1.81
N GLU A 55 -24.64 18.87 0.50
CA GLU A 55 -25.65 19.36 -0.44
C GLU A 55 -27.02 18.72 -0.17
N GLU A 56 -27.08 17.42 0.09
CA GLU A 56 -28.31 16.70 0.44
C GLU A 56 -28.91 17.21 1.77
N ASP A 57 -28.08 17.47 2.78
CA ASP A 57 -28.54 17.99 4.08
C ASP A 57 -29.06 19.43 3.99
N LEU A 58 -28.48 20.26 3.10
CA LEU A 58 -29.02 21.57 2.76
C LEU A 58 -30.40 21.45 2.09
N HIS A 59 -30.52 20.57 1.08
CA HIS A 59 -31.79 20.32 0.39
C HIS A 59 -32.86 19.74 1.30
N ALA A 60 -32.46 18.87 2.24
CA ALA A 60 -33.33 18.31 3.28
C ALA A 60 -33.67 19.32 4.40
N ARG A 61 -33.15 20.56 4.34
CA ARG A 61 -33.30 21.62 5.35
C ARG A 61 -32.81 21.22 6.75
N LYS A 62 -31.90 20.26 6.83
CA LYS A 62 -31.22 19.89 8.09
C LYS A 62 -30.06 20.83 8.41
N LEU A 63 -29.53 21.48 7.38
CA LEU A 63 -28.42 22.43 7.47
C LEU A 63 -28.90 23.82 6.99
N THR A 64 -28.40 24.88 7.63
CA THR A 64 -28.66 26.25 7.16
C THR A 64 -27.72 26.62 6.01
N GLN A 65 -28.14 27.56 5.16
CA GLN A 65 -27.29 28.06 4.06
C GLN A 65 -25.95 28.64 4.59
N ALA A 66 -25.98 29.31 5.74
CA ALA A 66 -24.78 29.89 6.35
C ALA A 66 -23.77 28.81 6.79
N ASP A 67 -24.25 27.70 7.34
CA ASP A 67 -23.40 26.58 7.73
C ASP A 67 -22.87 25.83 6.51
N TYR A 68 -23.70 25.69 5.47
CA TYR A 68 -23.29 25.10 4.19
C TYR A 68 -22.15 25.90 3.54
N ASP A 69 -22.29 27.21 3.42
CA ASP A 69 -21.28 28.09 2.81
C ASP A 69 -19.96 28.09 3.60
N ARG A 70 -20.02 27.80 4.91
CA ARG A 70 -18.84 27.65 5.78
C ARG A 70 -18.14 26.30 5.63
N LEU A 71 -18.90 25.20 5.55
CA LEU A 71 -18.35 23.84 5.55
C LEU A 71 -17.92 23.37 4.17
N ARG A 72 -18.64 23.77 3.12
CA ARG A 72 -18.34 23.43 1.73
C ARG A 72 -16.89 23.72 1.31
N PRO A 73 -16.31 24.92 1.54
CA PRO A 73 -14.93 25.18 1.15
C PRO A 73 -13.93 24.26 1.86
N MET A 74 -14.17 23.91 3.13
CA MET A 74 -13.27 23.02 3.87
C MET A 74 -13.20 21.62 3.23
N HIS A 75 -14.35 21.03 2.90
CA HIS A 75 -14.38 19.72 2.24
C HIS A 75 -13.84 19.77 0.81
N LEU A 76 -14.09 20.87 0.10
CA LEU A 76 -13.61 21.08 -1.27
C LEU A 76 -12.09 21.25 -1.32
N ASP A 77 -11.50 22.01 -0.41
CA ASP A 77 -10.05 22.14 -0.31
C ASP A 77 -9.40 20.82 0.10
N ARG A 78 -10.04 20.06 1.00
CA ARG A 78 -9.58 18.71 1.33
C ARG A 78 -9.57 17.78 0.12
N ALA A 79 -10.60 17.82 -0.72
CA ALA A 79 -10.66 17.02 -1.95
C ALA A 79 -9.57 17.43 -2.97
N LYS A 80 -9.26 18.73 -3.07
CA LYS A 80 -8.15 19.24 -3.89
C LYS A 80 -6.80 18.73 -3.40
N GLU A 81 -6.53 18.82 -2.10
CA GLU A 81 -5.28 18.32 -1.50
C GLU A 81 -5.06 16.83 -1.80
N LEU A 82 -6.11 16.03 -1.65
CA LEU A 82 -6.05 14.59 -1.91
C LEU A 82 -5.82 14.30 -3.39
N THR A 83 -6.41 15.10 -4.28
CA THR A 83 -6.16 15.00 -5.73
C THR A 83 -4.70 15.29 -6.07
N LEU A 84 -4.12 16.36 -5.51
CA LEU A 84 -2.69 16.67 -5.70
C LEU A 84 -1.77 15.56 -5.19
N LYS A 85 -2.14 14.90 -4.08
CA LYS A 85 -1.40 13.76 -3.56
C LYS A 85 -1.46 12.55 -4.51
N LEU A 86 -2.62 12.28 -5.11
CA LEU A 86 -2.74 11.21 -6.12
C LEU A 86 -1.90 11.50 -7.36
N ASP A 87 -1.90 12.75 -7.83
CA ASP A 87 -1.08 13.15 -8.98
C ASP A 87 0.41 12.94 -8.71
N ALA A 88 0.87 13.29 -7.49
CA ALA A 88 2.25 13.05 -7.08
C ALA A 88 2.60 11.56 -7.00
N ILE A 89 1.68 10.71 -6.53
CA ILE A 89 1.88 9.26 -6.49
C ILE A 89 1.95 8.69 -7.92
N ASN A 90 1.04 9.11 -8.80
CA ASN A 90 1.04 8.70 -10.20
C ASN A 90 2.31 9.10 -10.93
N ALA A 91 2.80 10.33 -10.71
CA ALA A 91 4.06 10.79 -11.28
C ALA A 91 5.25 9.90 -10.86
N LYS A 92 5.32 9.53 -9.57
CA LYS A 92 6.35 8.61 -9.06
C LYS A 92 6.24 7.21 -9.66
N MET A 93 5.01 6.69 -9.82
CA MET A 93 4.79 5.38 -10.44
C MET A 93 5.19 5.38 -11.92
N GLU A 94 4.88 6.44 -12.65
CA GLU A 94 5.26 6.61 -14.06
C GLU A 94 6.78 6.69 -14.22
N GLU A 95 7.47 7.43 -13.36
CA GLU A 95 8.94 7.45 -13.33
C GLU A 95 9.53 6.06 -13.04
N ALA A 96 8.98 5.35 -12.06
CA ALA A 96 9.41 3.99 -11.72
C ALA A 96 9.23 3.04 -12.91
N ARG A 97 8.08 3.13 -13.59
CA ARG A 97 7.79 2.36 -14.81
C ARG A 97 8.82 2.64 -15.91
N ARG A 98 9.13 3.91 -16.18
CA ARG A 98 10.15 4.28 -17.18
C ARG A 98 11.54 3.73 -16.84
N ARG A 99 11.93 3.73 -15.56
CA ARG A 99 13.21 3.14 -15.13
C ARG A 99 13.24 1.63 -15.38
N VAL A 100 12.15 0.92 -15.07
CA VAL A 100 12.03 -0.52 -15.33
C VAL A 100 12.09 -0.81 -16.84
N GLU A 101 11.38 -0.04 -17.66
CA GLU A 101 11.41 -0.18 -19.12
C GLU A 101 12.82 0.03 -19.69
N GLN A 102 13.56 1.03 -19.19
CA GLN A 102 14.96 1.27 -19.55
C GLN A 102 15.89 0.11 -19.14
N GLN A 103 15.71 -0.42 -17.93
CA GLN A 103 16.47 -1.59 -17.45
C GLN A 103 16.19 -2.85 -18.28
N LEU A 104 14.92 -3.11 -18.60
CA LEU A 104 14.52 -4.24 -19.45
C LEU A 104 15.10 -4.11 -20.87
N ALA A 105 15.09 -2.89 -21.44
CA ALA A 105 15.68 -2.63 -22.75
C ALA A 105 17.22 -2.79 -22.76
N ALA A 106 17.90 -2.40 -21.67
CA ALA A 106 19.33 -2.58 -21.51
C ALA A 106 19.72 -4.07 -21.39
N SER A 107 18.98 -4.84 -20.59
CA SER A 107 19.20 -6.28 -20.44
C SER A 107 18.97 -7.06 -21.75
N ARG A 108 18.01 -6.64 -22.58
CA ARG A 108 17.77 -7.24 -23.92
C ARG A 108 18.88 -6.97 -24.94
N LYS A 109 19.72 -5.96 -24.74
CA LYS A 109 20.85 -5.66 -25.65
C LYS A 109 22.15 -6.39 -25.26
N GLN A 110 22.20 -6.98 -24.07
CA GLN A 110 23.39 -7.68 -23.54
C GLN A 110 23.30 -9.22 -23.67
N GLY A 111 22.14 -9.77 -24.01
CA GLY A 111 21.94 -11.19 -24.33
C GLY A 111 21.68 -11.39 -25.81
#